data_AF-A0A165PZ17-F1
#
_entry.id   AF-A0A165PZ17-F1
#
_cell.length_a   1.000
_cell.length_b   1.000
_cell.length_c   1.000
_cell.angle_alpha   90.00
_cell.angle_beta   90.00
_cell.angle_gamma   90.00
#
_symmetry.space_group_name_H-M   'P 1'
#
loop_
_entity.id
_entity.type
_entity.pdbx_description
1 polymer ?
#
loop_
_entity_poly.entity_id
_entity_poly.type
_entity_poly.pdbx_seq_one_letter_code
_entity_poly.pdbx_strand_id
1 'polypeptide(L)'
;MLASLAIFAVGGALSGASTGSATLFAGRTVQGLGGGGVLTLSSIILSDIVALHERGLYNGILGLAWSAASGVGPVIGGSFAQDEHWRWLFLLVLFCVKLPTPPGSMRLKLEQIDWIGNALVMGSTIAIVIGMTWGGIEHAWTSAQVLVPLIVGGVGLVLFLLYEALWARNPLVPVSLILNRTSISGFIQTGLLSIPLTGLMHYLPVYYQACMLASPIRAGTLVFGVAFTVAPTTIVAGALITATKRYRPPIWFGWALLLAGQGLLTTLTATSSKATSIGFQILTGVGIGAVYSSTYFPVLVSLPVEQNAPALALYVFLRSFCTDMGRRHWRDRPAEPALLPPPREIPRSAA
;
A
#
# COMPACT_ATOMS: atom_id res chain seq x y z
N MET A 1 -3.32 -19.07 3.46
CA MET A 1 -4.08 -18.41 2.37
C MET A 1 -5.58 -18.53 2.58
N LEU A 2 -6.16 -19.74 2.59
CA LEU A 2 -7.61 -19.96 2.81
C LEU A 2 -8.12 -19.35 4.12
N ALA A 3 -7.38 -19.53 5.23
CA ALA A 3 -7.73 -18.90 6.50
C ALA A 3 -7.73 -17.35 6.43
N SER A 4 -6.72 -16.76 5.76
CA SER A 4 -6.64 -15.31 5.57
C SER A 4 -7.80 -14.77 4.71
N LEU A 5 -8.18 -15.49 3.66
CA LEU A 5 -9.35 -15.17 2.83
C LEU A 5 -10.66 -15.28 3.62
N ALA A 6 -10.81 -16.33 4.45
CA ALA A 6 -11.97 -16.50 5.31
C ALA A 6 -12.07 -15.36 6.34
N ILE A 7 -10.97 -14.99 7.00
CA ILE A 7 -10.92 -13.85 7.94
C ILE A 7 -11.27 -12.54 7.23
N PHE A 8 -10.71 -12.31 6.03
CA PHE A 8 -11.02 -11.12 5.22
C PHE A 8 -12.51 -11.05 4.86
N ALA A 9 -13.09 -12.18 4.44
CA ALA A 9 -14.51 -12.30 4.11
C ALA A 9 -15.40 -12.06 5.32
N VAL A 10 -15.09 -12.66 6.47
CA VAL A 10 -15.84 -12.46 7.72
C VAL A 10 -15.79 -11.00 8.17
N GLY A 11 -14.61 -10.37 8.15
CA GLY A 11 -14.48 -8.95 8.49
C GLY A 11 -15.26 -8.04 7.52
N GLY A 12 -15.30 -8.38 6.24
CA GLY A 12 -16.13 -7.70 5.24
C GLY A 12 -17.63 -7.85 5.52
N ALA A 13 -18.09 -9.06 5.85
CA ALA A 13 -19.49 -9.31 6.22
C ALA A 13 -19.89 -8.55 7.49
N LEU A 14 -19.03 -8.54 8.52
CA LEU A 14 -19.25 -7.77 9.74
C LEU A 14 -19.34 -6.26 9.47
N SER A 15 -18.49 -5.75 8.59
CA SER A 15 -18.51 -4.34 8.18
C SER A 15 -19.78 -4.00 7.39
N GLY A 16 -20.21 -4.89 6.48
CA GLY A 16 -21.41 -4.69 5.66
C GLY A 16 -22.71 -4.80 6.45
N ALA A 17 -22.76 -5.67 7.46
CA ALA A 17 -23.91 -5.83 8.36
C ALA A 17 -23.87 -4.89 9.58
N SER A 18 -22.93 -3.92 9.60
CA SER A 18 -22.74 -3.05 10.76
C SER A 18 -23.89 -2.05 10.91
N THR A 19 -24.47 -2.00 12.11
CA THR A 19 -25.51 -1.04 12.50
C THR A 19 -24.97 0.13 13.32
N GLY A 20 -23.67 0.14 13.63
CA GLY A 20 -23.02 1.18 14.42
C GLY A 20 -21.53 1.33 14.08
N SER A 21 -20.95 2.48 14.44
CA SER A 21 -19.55 2.79 14.16
C SER A 21 -18.57 1.79 14.81
N ALA A 22 -18.86 1.34 16.03
CA ALA A 22 -18.03 0.36 16.73
C ALA A 22 -17.98 -1.00 16.01
N THR A 23 -19.12 -1.50 15.53
CA THR A 23 -19.18 -2.78 14.79
C THR A 23 -18.54 -2.66 13.42
N LEU A 24 -18.64 -1.49 12.77
CA LEU A 24 -17.91 -1.18 11.54
C LEU A 24 -16.39 -1.20 11.76
N PHE A 25 -15.88 -0.54 12.81
CA PHE A 25 -14.45 -0.53 13.12
C PHE A 25 -13.93 -1.93 13.45
N ALA A 26 -14.65 -2.69 14.27
CA ALA A 26 -14.29 -4.07 14.57
C ALA A 26 -14.24 -4.94 13.29
N GLY A 27 -15.24 -4.81 12.42
CA GLY A 27 -15.27 -5.50 11.12
C GLY A 27 -14.07 -5.14 10.24
N ARG A 28 -13.69 -3.86 10.19
CA ARG A 28 -12.53 -3.38 9.43
C ARG A 28 -11.20 -3.87 10.02
N THR A 29 -11.08 -3.98 11.34
CA THR A 29 -9.90 -4.58 11.99
C THR A 29 -9.74 -6.05 11.61
N VAL A 30 -10.84 -6.83 11.67
CA VAL A 30 -10.83 -8.24 11.26
C VAL A 30 -10.51 -8.37 9.77
N GLN A 31 -11.11 -7.54 8.92
CA GLN A 31 -10.83 -7.52 7.49
C GLN A 31 -9.35 -7.19 7.21
N GLY A 32 -8.79 -6.21 7.92
CA GLY A 32 -7.38 -5.82 7.80
C GLY A 32 -6.42 -6.96 8.13
N LEU A 33 -6.69 -7.72 9.20
CA LEU A 33 -5.92 -8.92 9.57
C LEU A 33 -5.89 -9.95 8.45
N GLY A 34 -7.06 -10.24 7.86
CA GLY A 34 -7.15 -11.15 6.71
C GLY A 34 -6.41 -10.62 5.47
N GLY A 35 -6.55 -9.32 5.20
CA GLY A 35 -5.95 -8.64 4.05
C GLY A 35 -4.42 -8.64 4.10
N GLY A 36 -3.82 -8.38 5.27
CA GLY A 36 -2.36 -8.46 5.45
C GLY A 36 -1.83 -9.87 5.16
N GLY A 37 -2.54 -10.91 5.65
CA GLY A 37 -2.20 -12.29 5.35
C GLY A 37 -2.28 -12.63 3.86
N VAL A 38 -3.31 -12.15 3.16
CA VAL A 38 -3.48 -12.34 1.71
C VAL A 38 -2.33 -11.68 0.94
N LEU A 39 -1.98 -10.42 1.26
CA LEU A 39 -0.91 -9.69 0.57
C LEU A 39 0.46 -10.37 0.74
N THR A 40 0.80 -10.74 1.97
CA THR A 40 2.08 -11.38 2.29
C THR A 40 2.16 -12.79 1.71
N LEU A 41 1.15 -13.64 1.94
CA LEU A 41 1.18 -15.02 1.47
C LEU A 41 1.13 -15.13 -0.06
N SER A 42 0.44 -14.22 -0.75
CA SER A 42 0.47 -14.18 -2.23
C SER A 42 1.89 -13.97 -2.75
N SER A 43 2.65 -13.08 -2.12
CA SER A 43 4.04 -12.79 -2.50
C SER A 43 4.95 -13.97 -2.21
N ILE A 44 4.78 -14.64 -1.07
CA ILE A 44 5.56 -15.84 -0.68
C ILE A 44 5.28 -17.00 -1.63
N ILE A 45 4.00 -17.33 -1.87
CA ILE A 45 3.58 -18.41 -2.78
C ILE A 45 4.13 -18.17 -4.18
N LEU A 46 4.08 -16.93 -4.66
CA LEU A 46 4.67 -16.59 -5.95
C LEU A 46 6.17 -16.88 -5.97
N SER A 47 6.89 -16.55 -4.89
CA SER A 47 8.32 -16.82 -4.80
C SER A 47 8.64 -18.32 -4.75
N ASP A 48 7.77 -19.14 -4.16
CA ASP A 48 8.00 -20.58 -4.04
C ASP A 48 7.76 -21.32 -5.37
N ILE A 49 6.79 -20.85 -6.18
CA ILE A 49 6.41 -21.50 -7.44
C ILE A 49 7.26 -21.01 -8.62
N VAL A 50 7.71 -19.75 -8.59
CA VAL A 50 8.32 -19.09 -9.75
C VAL A 50 9.83 -18.85 -9.54
N ALA A 51 10.62 -19.21 -10.55
CA ALA A 51 12.05 -18.99 -10.57
C ALA A 51 12.41 -17.49 -10.51
N LEU A 52 13.50 -17.14 -9.82
CA LEU A 52 13.89 -15.75 -9.52
C LEU A 52 13.88 -14.80 -10.72
N HIS A 53 14.27 -15.27 -11.91
CA HIS A 53 14.33 -14.45 -13.12
C HIS A 53 12.95 -14.16 -13.76
N GLU A 54 11.95 -15.00 -13.51
CA GLU A 54 10.58 -14.84 -14.03
C GLU A 54 9.67 -14.09 -13.04
N ARG A 55 10.07 -13.99 -11.76
CA ARG A 55 9.28 -13.35 -10.69
C ARG A 55 8.86 -11.91 -11.04
N GLY A 56 9.65 -11.16 -11.80
CA GLY A 56 9.29 -9.81 -12.25
C GLY A 56 8.08 -9.78 -13.16
N LEU A 57 8.00 -10.69 -14.13
CA LEU A 57 6.85 -10.81 -15.03
C LEU A 57 5.58 -11.20 -14.27
N TYR A 58 5.67 -12.22 -13.42
CA TYR A 58 4.52 -12.67 -12.65
C TYR A 58 4.04 -11.65 -11.61
N ASN A 59 4.97 -10.92 -10.97
CA ASN A 59 4.61 -9.82 -10.08
C ASN A 59 3.95 -8.66 -10.87
N GLY A 60 4.37 -8.45 -12.12
CA GLY A 60 3.67 -7.57 -13.07
C GLY A 60 2.24 -8.03 -13.39
N ILE A 61 2.03 -9.33 -13.61
CA ILE A 61 0.69 -9.91 -13.84
C ILE A 61 -0.19 -9.74 -12.60
N LEU A 62 0.34 -9.97 -11.39
CA LEU A 62 -0.39 -9.70 -10.15
C LEU A 62 -0.73 -8.22 -9.99
N GLY A 63 0.19 -7.31 -10.34
CA GLY A 63 -0.06 -5.88 -10.36
C GLY A 63 -1.14 -5.47 -11.37
N LEU A 64 -1.21 -6.16 -12.51
CA LEU A 64 -2.25 -6.00 -13.52
C LEU A 64 -3.61 -6.44 -12.99
N ALA A 65 -3.67 -7.62 -12.35
CA ALA A 65 -4.86 -8.12 -11.70
C ALA A 65 -5.34 -7.16 -10.59
N TRP A 66 -4.40 -6.59 -9.82
CA TRP A 66 -4.72 -5.60 -8.78
C TRP A 66 -5.28 -4.30 -9.37
N SER A 67 -4.74 -3.85 -10.50
CA SER A 67 -5.21 -2.64 -11.20
C SER A 67 -6.56 -2.86 -11.88
N ALA A 68 -6.77 -4.03 -12.50
CA ALA A 68 -8.05 -4.44 -13.05
C ALA A 68 -9.11 -4.56 -11.95
N ALA A 69 -8.77 -5.20 -10.83
CA ALA A 69 -9.64 -5.30 -9.66
C ALA A 69 -9.93 -3.92 -9.05
N SER A 70 -8.97 -2.99 -9.05
CA SER A 70 -9.18 -1.62 -8.56
C SER A 70 -10.10 -0.80 -9.46
N GLY A 71 -10.08 -1.04 -10.78
CA GLY A 71 -10.97 -0.38 -11.74
C GLY A 71 -12.38 -0.98 -11.76
N VAL A 72 -12.47 -2.31 -11.74
CA VAL A 72 -13.74 -3.07 -11.77
C VAL A 72 -14.42 -3.11 -10.40
N GLY A 73 -13.62 -3.07 -9.32
CA GLY A 73 -14.07 -3.20 -7.94
C GLY A 73 -15.11 -2.16 -7.51
N PRO A 74 -14.94 -0.86 -7.80
CA PRO A 74 -15.97 0.15 -7.53
C PRO A 74 -17.24 -0.03 -8.36
N VAL A 75 -17.14 -0.53 -9.60
CA VAL A 75 -18.31 -0.75 -10.49
C VAL A 75 -19.13 -1.94 -10.01
N ILE A 76 -18.46 -3.06 -9.71
CA ILE A 76 -19.09 -4.25 -9.13
C ILE A 76 -19.55 -3.96 -7.70
N GLY A 77 -18.71 -3.39 -6.85
CA GLY A 77 -19.08 -3.04 -5.48
C GLY A 77 -20.27 -2.07 -5.41
N GLY A 78 -20.34 -1.12 -6.34
CA GLY A 78 -21.44 -0.17 -6.47
C GLY A 78 -22.75 -0.81 -6.95
N SER A 79 -22.72 -1.71 -7.93
CA SER A 79 -23.92 -2.42 -8.40
C SER A 79 -24.44 -3.44 -7.38
N PHE A 80 -23.54 -4.16 -6.71
CA PHE A 80 -23.91 -5.14 -5.69
C PHE A 80 -24.40 -4.50 -4.37
N ALA A 81 -24.11 -3.22 -4.12
CA ALA A 81 -24.63 -2.47 -2.98
C ALA A 81 -26.09 -2.05 -3.16
N GLN A 82 -26.62 -2.05 -4.39
CA GLN A 82 -27.97 -1.58 -4.69
C GLN A 82 -29.05 -2.68 -4.54
N ASP A 83 -28.69 -3.96 -4.77
CA ASP A 83 -29.68 -5.05 -4.95
C ASP A 83 -29.55 -6.23 -3.94
N GLU A 84 -29.04 -6.02 -2.72
CA GLU A 84 -28.83 -7.07 -1.68
C GLU A 84 -27.95 -8.29 -2.10
N HIS A 85 -27.37 -8.26 -3.31
CA HIS A 85 -26.59 -9.36 -3.89
C HIS A 85 -25.14 -9.48 -3.37
N TRP A 86 -24.71 -8.61 -2.44
CA TRP A 86 -23.36 -8.56 -1.87
C TRP A 86 -22.82 -9.91 -1.35
N ARG A 87 -23.70 -10.87 -1.06
CA ARG A 87 -23.38 -12.23 -0.61
C ARG A 87 -22.66 -13.08 -1.66
N TRP A 88 -22.82 -12.78 -2.96
CA TRP A 88 -22.20 -13.53 -4.06
C TRP A 88 -20.69 -13.29 -4.19
N LEU A 89 -20.19 -12.14 -3.71
CA LEU A 89 -18.75 -11.85 -3.65
C LEU A 89 -18.00 -12.88 -2.77
N PHE A 90 -18.65 -13.47 -1.76
CA PHE A 90 -18.00 -14.44 -0.86
C PHE A 90 -17.88 -15.85 -1.43
N LEU A 91 -18.79 -16.26 -2.32
CA LEU A 91 -18.77 -17.60 -2.93
C LEU A 91 -17.67 -17.73 -4.00
N LEU A 92 -17.39 -16.65 -4.73
CA LEU A 92 -16.34 -16.60 -5.74
C LEU A 92 -14.93 -16.83 -5.16
N VAL A 93 -14.66 -16.32 -3.96
CA VAL A 93 -13.34 -16.40 -3.32
C VAL A 93 -13.02 -17.82 -2.83
N LEU A 94 -14.04 -18.59 -2.42
CA LEU A 94 -13.87 -19.95 -1.90
C LEU A 94 -13.55 -20.98 -2.99
N PHE A 95 -13.98 -20.76 -4.23
CA PHE A 95 -13.82 -21.74 -5.32
C PHE A 95 -12.47 -21.68 -6.05
N CYS A 96 -11.72 -20.59 -5.95
CA CYS A 96 -10.58 -20.33 -6.86
C CYS A 96 -9.20 -20.83 -6.39
N VAL A 97 -9.05 -21.46 -5.21
CA VAL A 97 -7.71 -21.74 -4.67
C VAL A 97 -7.55 -23.20 -4.24
N LYS A 98 -7.03 -24.05 -5.14
CA LYS A 98 -6.43 -25.35 -4.82
C LYS A 98 -4.92 -25.18 -4.70
N LEU A 99 -4.40 -25.14 -3.47
CA LEU A 99 -2.95 -25.08 -3.19
C LEU A 99 -2.49 -26.43 -2.62
N PRO A 100 -1.31 -26.95 -3.04
CA PRO A 100 -0.71 -28.11 -2.39
C PRO A 100 -0.37 -27.76 -0.93
N THR A 101 -0.76 -28.64 -0.01
CA THR A 101 -0.55 -28.47 1.43
C THR A 101 0.85 -28.94 1.82
N PRO A 102 1.71 -28.09 2.42
CA PRO A 102 3.00 -28.55 2.91
C PRO A 102 2.79 -29.51 4.09
N PRO A 103 3.47 -30.68 4.11
CA PRO A 103 3.32 -31.66 5.17
C PRO A 103 3.78 -31.10 6.54
N GLY A 104 3.23 -31.64 7.63
CA GLY A 104 3.63 -31.32 9.01
C GLY A 104 2.47 -30.97 9.93
N SER A 105 2.62 -31.23 11.24
CA SER A 105 1.60 -30.94 12.25
C SER A 105 1.49 -29.43 12.52
N MET A 106 0.27 -28.91 12.71
CA MET A 106 0.05 -27.49 13.03
C MET A 106 0.72 -27.08 14.34
N ARG A 107 0.77 -27.98 15.32
CA ARG A 107 1.32 -27.71 16.65
C ARG A 107 2.81 -27.36 16.61
N LEU A 108 3.59 -28.10 15.83
CA LEU A 108 5.03 -27.86 15.65
C LEU A 108 5.30 -26.51 14.95
N LYS A 109 4.39 -26.09 14.07
CA LYS A 109 4.49 -24.77 13.39
C LYS A 109 4.12 -23.62 14.32
N LEU A 110 3.16 -23.80 15.25
CA LEU A 110 2.79 -22.78 16.24
C LEU A 110 3.88 -22.57 17.30
N GLU A 111 4.60 -23.64 17.68
CA GLU A 111 5.72 -23.55 18.63
C GLU A 111 6.95 -22.83 18.03
N GLN A 112 7.03 -22.73 16.71
CA GLN A 112 8.10 -22.01 16.01
C GLN A 112 7.86 -20.50 15.91
N ILE A 113 6.64 -20.02 16.23
CA ILE A 113 6.28 -18.60 16.16
C ILE A 113 6.95 -17.83 17.30
N ASP A 114 7.68 -16.77 16.96
CA ASP A 114 8.19 -15.81 17.94
C ASP A 114 7.08 -14.85 18.40
N TRP A 115 6.37 -15.23 19.47
CA TRP A 115 5.29 -14.44 20.02
C TRP A 115 5.75 -13.10 20.61
N ILE A 116 6.95 -13.06 21.18
CA ILE A 116 7.50 -11.85 21.81
C ILE A 116 7.88 -10.84 20.73
N GLY A 117 8.63 -11.28 19.72
CA GLY A 117 9.01 -10.44 18.58
C GLY A 117 7.79 -9.90 17.86
N ASN A 118 6.78 -10.75 17.60
CA ASN A 118 5.52 -10.33 16.99
C ASN A 118 4.75 -9.32 17.85
N ALA A 119 4.62 -9.54 19.17
CA ALA A 119 3.93 -8.60 20.05
C ALA A 119 4.62 -7.24 20.08
N LEU A 120 5.96 -7.23 20.11
CA LEU A 120 6.75 -6.02 20.16
C LEU A 120 6.67 -5.22 18.85
N VAL A 121 6.82 -5.87 17.69
CA VAL A 121 6.69 -5.18 16.39
C VAL A 121 5.27 -4.70 16.14
N MET A 122 4.24 -5.49 16.46
CA MET A 122 2.84 -5.09 16.29
C MET A 122 2.49 -3.92 17.21
N GLY A 123 2.80 -4.01 18.51
CA GLY A 123 2.52 -2.95 19.48
C GLY A 123 3.22 -1.65 19.12
N SER A 124 4.50 -1.73 18.71
CA SER A 124 5.29 -0.57 18.31
C SER A 124 4.75 0.10 17.05
N THR A 125 4.39 -0.70 16.05
CA THR A 125 3.81 -0.22 14.78
C THR A 125 2.47 0.46 15.04
N ILE A 126 1.60 -0.16 15.85
CA ILE A 126 0.29 0.40 16.24
C ILE A 126 0.47 1.72 16.97
N ALA A 127 1.41 1.81 17.93
CA ALA A 127 1.67 3.03 18.67
C ALA A 127 2.15 4.18 17.76
N ILE A 128 3.05 3.90 16.82
CA ILE A 128 3.49 4.90 15.83
C ILE A 128 2.32 5.33 14.94
N VAL A 129 1.54 4.39 14.41
CA VAL A 129 0.40 4.70 13.53
C VAL A 129 -0.66 5.51 14.28
N ILE A 130 -0.94 5.22 15.56
CA ILE A 130 -1.86 6.01 16.39
C ILE A 130 -1.33 7.43 16.60
N GLY A 131 -0.08 7.58 17.04
CA GLY A 131 0.54 8.90 17.22
C GLY A 131 0.53 9.70 15.91
N MET A 132 0.77 9.03 14.79
CA MET A 132 0.70 9.63 13.45
C MET A 132 -0.73 9.98 13.03
N THR A 133 -1.75 9.26 13.50
CA THR A 133 -3.15 9.50 13.13
C THR A 133 -3.73 10.67 13.90
N TRP A 134 -3.39 10.82 15.19
CA TRP A 134 -3.95 11.88 16.05
C TRP A 134 -3.25 13.22 15.92
N GLY A 135 -1.93 13.22 15.69
CA GLY A 135 -1.18 14.47 15.68
C GLY A 135 -1.57 15.38 14.51
N GLY A 136 -1.75 16.65 14.79
CA GLY A 136 -2.12 17.67 13.80
C GLY A 136 -3.61 17.74 13.47
N ILE A 137 -4.40 16.72 13.82
CA ILE A 137 -5.85 16.66 13.55
C ILE A 137 -6.64 16.81 14.85
N GLU A 138 -6.48 15.85 15.76
CA GLU A 138 -7.23 15.80 17.02
C GLU A 138 -6.45 16.45 18.16
N HIS A 139 -5.12 16.31 18.12
CA HIS A 139 -4.22 16.87 19.13
C HIS A 139 -3.01 17.55 18.47
N ALA A 140 -2.53 18.64 19.09
CA ALA A 140 -1.30 19.29 18.64
C ALA A 140 -0.11 18.31 18.66
N TRP A 141 0.83 18.49 17.74
CA TRP A 141 2.02 17.64 17.63
C TRP A 141 2.88 17.58 18.90
N THR A 142 2.87 18.65 19.67
CA THR A 142 3.57 18.76 20.95
C THR A 142 2.79 18.16 22.11
N SER A 143 1.55 17.72 21.90
CA SER A 143 0.74 17.08 22.94
C SER A 143 1.35 15.74 23.35
N ALA A 144 1.28 15.45 24.65
CA ALA A 144 1.69 14.16 25.21
C ALA A 144 0.96 12.98 24.56
N GLN A 145 -0.31 13.16 24.16
CA GLN A 145 -1.10 12.12 23.49
C GLN A 145 -0.54 11.71 22.12
N VAL A 146 0.28 12.56 21.50
CA VAL A 146 0.93 12.31 20.20
C VAL A 146 2.37 11.86 20.39
N LEU A 147 3.11 12.54 21.26
CA LEU A 147 4.52 12.24 21.53
C LEU A 147 4.72 10.90 22.23
N VAL A 148 3.85 10.55 23.20
CA VAL A 148 4.00 9.30 23.96
C VAL A 148 3.88 8.07 23.05
N PRO A 149 2.84 7.89 22.21
CA PRO A 149 2.78 6.76 21.30
C PRO A 149 3.94 6.72 20.29
N LEU A 150 4.41 7.89 19.83
CA LEU A 150 5.51 7.98 18.88
C LEU A 150 6.85 7.56 19.51
N ILE A 151 7.15 8.04 20.72
CA ILE A 151 8.38 7.70 21.45
C ILE A 151 8.34 6.24 21.88
N VAL A 152 7.22 5.78 22.48
CA VAL A 152 7.06 4.39 22.92
C VAL A 152 7.16 3.43 21.74
N GLY A 153 6.52 3.74 20.62
CA GLY A 153 6.61 2.92 19.42
C GLY A 153 8.01 2.96 18.78
N GLY A 154 8.68 4.11 18.76
CA GLY A 154 10.07 4.22 18.30
C GLY A 154 11.05 3.40 19.14
N VAL A 155 10.96 3.54 20.47
CA VAL A 155 11.74 2.73 21.42
C VAL A 155 11.41 1.25 21.28
N GLY A 156 10.12 0.91 21.13
CA GLY A 156 9.67 -0.46 20.94
C GLY A 156 10.21 -1.11 19.66
N LEU A 157 10.31 -0.37 18.55
CA LEU A 157 10.97 -0.85 17.33
C LEU A 157 12.47 -1.08 17.53
N VAL A 158 13.16 -0.20 18.27
CA VAL A 158 14.59 -0.40 18.60
C VAL A 158 14.77 -1.63 19.48
N LEU A 159 13.93 -1.80 20.50
CA LEU A 159 13.92 -2.98 21.36
C LEU A 159 13.62 -4.26 20.55
N PHE A 160 12.74 -4.19 19.56
CA PHE A 160 12.46 -5.31 18.66
C PHE A 160 13.69 -5.71 17.87
N LEU A 161 14.39 -4.74 17.27
CA LEU A 161 15.63 -5.01 16.54
C LEU A 161 16.73 -5.58 17.45
N LEU A 162 16.84 -5.09 18.69
CA LEU A 162 17.80 -5.62 19.68
C LEU A 162 17.44 -7.04 20.13
N TYR A 163 16.16 -7.31 20.38
CA TYR A 163 15.65 -8.63 20.75
C TYR A 163 15.88 -9.64 19.62
N GLU A 164 15.57 -9.26 18.38
CA GLU A 164 15.87 -10.03 17.16
C GLU A 164 17.36 -10.35 17.04
N ALA A 165 18.22 -9.36 17.26
CA ALA A 165 19.65 -9.51 17.05
C ALA A 165 20.34 -10.37 18.13
N LEU A 166 19.81 -10.39 19.36
CA LEU A 166 20.51 -10.95 20.52
C LEU A 166 19.83 -12.20 21.12
N TRP A 167 18.50 -12.34 21.02
CA TRP A 167 17.74 -13.37 21.77
C TRP A 167 16.79 -14.22 20.93
N ALA A 168 16.44 -13.82 19.70
CA ALA A 168 15.46 -14.55 18.91
C ALA A 168 15.99 -15.93 18.45
N ARG A 169 15.31 -17.00 18.85
CA ARG A 169 15.64 -18.38 18.46
C ARG A 169 15.16 -18.71 17.03
N ASN A 170 14.06 -18.07 16.60
CA ASN A 170 13.51 -18.11 15.24
C ASN A 170 13.21 -16.66 14.79
N PRO A 171 14.21 -15.93 14.26
CA PRO A 171 14.04 -14.52 13.93
C PRO A 171 13.01 -14.31 12.80
N LEU A 172 12.09 -13.37 13.03
CA LEU A 172 11.22 -12.76 12.02
C LEU A 172 12.03 -12.00 10.96
N VAL A 173 13.11 -11.33 11.36
CA VAL A 173 13.98 -10.56 10.47
C VAL A 173 15.43 -11.01 10.62
N PRO A 174 15.84 -12.06 9.88
CA PRO A 174 17.22 -12.52 9.89
C PRO A 174 18.21 -11.35 9.75
N VAL A 175 19.13 -11.19 10.70
CA VAL A 175 20.12 -10.09 10.71
C VAL A 175 20.96 -10.07 9.41
N SER A 176 21.14 -11.22 8.76
CA SER A 176 21.73 -11.36 7.42
C SER A 176 21.05 -10.49 6.36
N LEU A 177 19.74 -10.25 6.47
CA LEU A 177 18.96 -9.38 5.58
C LEU A 177 19.34 -7.92 5.75
N ILE A 178 19.52 -7.48 7.00
CA ILE A 178 19.83 -6.10 7.36
C ILE A 178 21.32 -5.81 7.13
N LEU A 179 22.20 -6.80 7.15
CA LEU A 179 23.63 -6.57 6.87
C LEU A 179 23.93 -6.47 5.38
N ASN A 180 23.06 -7.00 4.51
CA ASN A 180 23.27 -6.94 3.07
C ASN A 180 22.83 -5.59 2.49
N ARG A 181 23.81 -4.80 2.02
CA ARG A 181 23.57 -3.50 1.38
C ARG A 181 22.56 -3.55 0.23
N THR A 182 22.52 -4.65 -0.54
CA THR A 182 21.60 -4.80 -1.66
C THR A 182 20.16 -4.97 -1.17
N SER A 183 19.95 -5.79 -0.13
CA SER A 183 18.63 -6.04 0.45
C SER A 183 18.08 -4.81 1.17
N ILE A 184 18.91 -4.13 1.97
CA ILE A 184 18.54 -2.85 2.60
C ILE A 184 18.10 -1.84 1.55
N SER A 185 18.84 -1.72 0.44
CA SER A 185 18.46 -0.80 -0.64
C SER A 185 17.07 -1.12 -1.18
N GLY A 186 16.73 -2.40 -1.36
CA GLY A 186 15.38 -2.81 -1.76
C GLY A 186 14.30 -2.47 -0.74
N PHE A 187 14.58 -2.69 0.55
CA PHE A 187 13.67 -2.36 1.66
C PHE A 187 13.41 -0.86 1.79
N ILE A 188 14.45 -0.03 1.70
CA ILE A 188 14.31 1.43 1.71
C ILE A 188 13.50 1.89 0.51
N GLN A 189 13.78 1.36 -0.68
CA GLN A 189 13.07 1.76 -1.90
C GLN A 189 11.58 1.40 -1.87
N THR A 190 11.20 0.21 -1.40
CA THR A 190 9.77 -0.16 -1.31
C THR A 190 9.02 0.69 -0.28
N GLY A 191 9.67 1.03 0.84
CA GLY A 191 9.11 1.95 1.83
C GLY A 191 8.92 3.35 1.25
N LEU A 192 9.98 3.91 0.66
CA LEU A 192 9.95 5.24 0.04
C LEU A 192 8.96 5.34 -1.12
N LEU A 193 8.80 4.31 -1.95
CA LEU A 193 7.83 4.31 -3.06
C LEU A 193 6.38 4.43 -2.56
N SER A 194 6.10 3.90 -1.37
CA SER A 194 4.74 3.83 -0.80
C SER A 194 4.20 5.21 -0.38
N ILE A 195 5.08 6.11 0.02
CA ILE A 195 4.74 7.49 0.44
C ILE A 195 4.16 8.32 -0.71
N PRO A 196 4.85 8.53 -1.86
CA PRO A 196 4.34 9.31 -2.98
C PRO A 196 3.14 8.63 -3.64
N LEU A 197 3.10 7.30 -3.71
CA LEU A 197 1.94 6.57 -4.24
C LEU A 197 0.68 6.88 -3.42
N THR A 198 0.80 6.82 -2.10
CA THR A 198 -0.33 7.13 -1.20
C THR A 198 -0.74 8.58 -1.30
N GLY A 199 0.25 9.49 -1.34
CA GLY A 199 0.00 10.92 -1.49
C GLY A 199 -0.78 11.25 -2.76
N LEU A 200 -0.36 10.67 -3.88
CA LEU A 200 -0.99 10.85 -5.18
C LEU A 200 -2.46 10.42 -5.16
N MET A 201 -2.76 9.27 -4.56
CA MET A 201 -4.11 8.71 -4.47
C MET A 201 -5.07 9.53 -3.59
N HIS A 202 -4.57 10.27 -2.60
CA HIS A 202 -5.42 11.11 -1.73
C HIS A 202 -5.48 12.57 -2.19
N TYR A 203 -4.37 13.10 -2.73
CA TYR A 203 -4.28 14.50 -3.13
C TYR A 203 -5.00 14.80 -4.45
N LEU A 204 -4.81 13.97 -5.49
CA LEU A 204 -5.41 14.23 -6.80
C LEU A 204 -6.94 14.30 -6.79
N PRO A 205 -7.67 13.38 -6.13
CA PRO A 205 -9.12 13.49 -6.07
C PRO A 205 -9.59 14.78 -5.40
N VAL A 206 -8.88 15.24 -4.36
CA VAL A 206 -9.18 16.49 -3.65
C VAL A 206 -8.88 17.69 -4.54
N TYR A 207 -7.74 17.69 -5.24
CA TYR A 207 -7.40 18.73 -6.22
C TYR A 207 -8.48 18.86 -7.30
N TYR A 208 -8.97 17.75 -7.86
CA TYR A 208 -10.02 17.79 -8.88
C TYR A 208 -11.37 18.27 -8.35
N GLN A 209 -11.74 17.88 -7.14
CA GLN A 209 -12.99 18.32 -6.53
C GLN A 209 -12.94 19.79 -6.11
N ALA A 210 -11.85 20.21 -5.46
CA ALA A 210 -11.72 21.57 -4.91
C ALA A 210 -11.36 22.61 -5.97
N CYS A 211 -10.39 22.32 -6.85
CA CYS A 211 -9.90 23.30 -7.82
C CYS A 211 -10.64 23.24 -9.17
N MET A 212 -11.03 22.05 -9.63
CA MET A 212 -11.69 21.88 -10.94
C MET A 212 -13.20 21.69 -10.84
N LEU A 213 -13.78 21.75 -9.63
CA LEU A 213 -15.20 21.54 -9.35
C LEU A 213 -15.73 20.25 -9.99
N ALA A 214 -14.89 19.21 -10.08
CA ALA A 214 -15.28 17.92 -10.62
C ALA A 214 -16.15 17.18 -9.60
N SER A 215 -17.18 16.47 -10.07
CA SER A 215 -17.94 15.57 -9.21
C SER A 215 -17.02 14.45 -8.66
N PRO A 216 -17.36 13.83 -7.51
CA PRO A 216 -16.55 12.75 -6.93
C PRO A 216 -16.27 11.61 -7.92
N ILE A 217 -17.27 11.25 -8.73
CA ILE A 217 -17.14 10.22 -9.78
C ILE A 217 -16.12 10.66 -10.83
N ARG A 218 -16.19 11.91 -11.29
CA ARG A 218 -15.28 12.45 -12.31
C ARG A 218 -13.86 12.65 -11.78
N ALA A 219 -13.71 13.03 -10.51
CA ALA A 219 -12.40 13.12 -9.86
C ALA A 219 -11.74 11.74 -9.79
N GLY A 220 -12.51 10.69 -9.48
CA GLY A 220 -12.03 9.31 -9.52
C GLY A 220 -11.58 8.87 -10.91
N THR A 221 -12.35 9.18 -11.96
CA THR A 221 -11.96 8.81 -13.34
C THR A 221 -10.74 9.56 -13.84
N LEU A 222 -10.51 10.81 -13.39
CA LEU A 222 -9.32 11.57 -13.77
C LEU A 222 -8.03 11.00 -13.14
N VAL A 223 -8.13 10.28 -12.03
CA VAL A 223 -7.00 9.62 -11.35
C VAL A 223 -6.60 8.32 -12.07
N PHE A 224 -7.44 7.82 -12.99
CA PHE A 224 -7.12 6.63 -13.78
C PHE A 224 -5.85 6.78 -14.63
N GLY A 225 -5.39 8.00 -14.90
CA GLY A 225 -4.10 8.22 -15.56
C GLY A 225 -2.94 7.55 -14.83
N VAL A 226 -2.95 7.54 -13.50
CA VAL A 226 -1.97 6.81 -12.68
C VAL A 226 -2.26 5.31 -12.69
N ALA A 227 -3.51 4.92 -12.42
CA ALA A 227 -3.86 3.50 -12.28
C ALA A 227 -3.61 2.69 -13.56
N PHE A 228 -3.95 3.24 -14.73
CA PHE A 228 -3.76 2.59 -16.03
C PHE A 228 -2.32 2.59 -16.53
N THR A 229 -1.43 3.40 -15.96
CA THR A 229 -0.01 3.42 -16.36
C THR A 229 0.86 2.56 -15.48
N VAL A 230 0.57 2.51 -14.17
CA VAL A 230 1.31 1.67 -13.23
C VAL A 230 1.31 0.20 -13.66
N ALA A 231 0.15 -0.39 -13.95
CA ALA A 231 0.07 -1.82 -14.29
C ALA A 231 0.87 -2.19 -15.55
N PRO A 232 0.63 -1.58 -16.73
CA PRO A 232 1.39 -1.90 -17.93
C PRO A 232 2.89 -1.68 -17.75
N THR A 233 3.30 -0.58 -17.12
CA THR A 233 4.72 -0.33 -16.89
C THR A 233 5.34 -1.33 -15.94
N THR A 234 4.61 -1.81 -14.93
CA THR A 234 5.08 -2.86 -14.02
C THR A 234 5.41 -4.14 -14.78
N ILE A 235 4.55 -4.54 -15.74
CA ILE A 235 4.78 -5.70 -16.61
C ILE A 235 5.96 -5.48 -17.53
N VAL A 236 6.02 -4.33 -18.22
CA VAL A 236 7.11 -4.01 -19.16
C VAL A 236 8.44 -4.00 -18.43
N ALA A 237 8.51 -3.38 -17.26
CA ALA A 237 9.71 -3.40 -16.42
C ALA A 237 10.04 -4.83 -15.95
N GLY A 238 9.05 -5.61 -15.52
CA GLY A 238 9.24 -7.01 -15.15
C GLY A 238 9.80 -7.86 -16.29
N ALA A 239 9.20 -7.78 -17.48
CA ALA A 239 9.62 -8.50 -18.67
C ALA A 239 11.00 -8.04 -19.17
N LEU A 240 11.28 -6.72 -19.11
CA LEU A 240 12.58 -6.17 -19.45
C LEU A 240 13.67 -6.71 -18.51
N ILE A 241 13.40 -6.83 -17.22
CA ILE A 241 14.34 -7.42 -16.25
C ILE A 241 14.54 -8.91 -16.55
N THR A 242 13.47 -9.65 -16.85
CA THR A 242 13.56 -11.06 -17.21
C THR A 242 14.42 -11.27 -18.47
N ALA A 243 14.23 -10.43 -19.50
CA ALA A 243 14.98 -10.51 -20.76
C ALA A 243 16.44 -10.05 -20.61
N THR A 244 16.67 -8.92 -19.95
CA THR A 244 18.02 -8.32 -19.83
C THR A 244 18.84 -8.89 -18.69
N LYS A 245 18.19 -9.58 -17.73
CA LYS A 245 18.77 -10.03 -16.44
C LYS A 245 19.39 -8.89 -15.63
N ARG A 246 19.01 -7.64 -15.88
CA ARG A 246 19.54 -6.43 -15.23
C ARG A 246 18.41 -5.64 -14.58
N TYR A 247 18.34 -5.68 -13.26
CA TYR A 247 17.30 -4.97 -12.50
C TYR A 247 17.66 -3.51 -12.16
N ARG A 248 18.93 -3.10 -12.24
CA ARG A 248 19.37 -1.73 -11.87
C ARG A 248 18.87 -0.63 -12.83
N PRO A 249 18.95 -0.77 -14.17
CA PRO A 249 18.53 0.30 -15.07
C PRO A 249 17.03 0.67 -14.95
N PRO A 250 16.09 -0.30 -14.85
CA PRO A 250 14.68 0.00 -14.61
C PRO A 250 14.42 0.74 -13.28
N ILE A 251 15.20 0.45 -12.24
CA ILE A 251 15.13 1.17 -10.96
C ILE A 251 15.52 2.64 -11.13
N TRP A 252 16.67 2.91 -11.74
CA TRP A 252 17.16 4.28 -11.92
C TRP A 252 16.23 5.09 -12.81
N PHE A 253 15.77 4.50 -13.91
CA PHE A 253 14.81 5.12 -14.80
C PHE A 253 13.48 5.39 -14.09
N GLY A 254 12.96 4.41 -13.34
CA GLY A 254 11.72 4.54 -12.58
C GLY A 254 11.76 5.65 -11.54
N TRP A 255 12.85 5.74 -10.75
CA TRP A 255 13.02 6.81 -9.76
C TRP A 255 13.19 8.19 -10.40
N ALA A 256 13.95 8.31 -11.48
CA ALA A 256 14.11 9.58 -12.20
C ALA A 256 12.77 10.09 -12.73
N LEU A 257 11.97 9.19 -13.32
CA LEU A 257 10.65 9.51 -13.87
C LEU A 257 9.64 9.83 -12.78
N LEU A 258 9.68 9.10 -11.66
CA LEU A 258 8.86 9.36 -10.49
C LEU A 258 9.14 10.77 -9.94
N LEU A 259 10.42 11.12 -9.74
CA LEU A 259 10.82 12.42 -9.21
C LEU A 259 10.44 13.56 -10.17
N ALA A 260 10.67 13.38 -11.47
CA ALA A 260 10.27 14.35 -12.49
C ALA A 260 8.75 14.52 -12.54
N GLY A 261 7.99 13.42 -12.54
CA GLY A 261 6.52 13.44 -12.54
C GLY A 261 5.94 14.09 -11.29
N GLN A 262 6.44 13.73 -10.11
CA GLN A 262 6.04 14.36 -8.85
C GLN A 262 6.41 15.85 -8.83
N GLY A 263 7.60 16.23 -9.30
CA GLY A 263 8.02 17.62 -9.43
C GLY A 263 7.16 18.42 -10.42
N LEU A 264 6.67 17.81 -11.50
CA LEU A 264 5.74 18.48 -12.41
C LEU A 264 4.35 18.62 -11.79
N LEU A 265 3.90 17.65 -11.01
CA LEU A 265 2.60 17.73 -10.32
C LEU A 265 2.53 18.88 -9.32
N THR A 266 3.66 19.32 -8.73
CA THR A 266 3.68 20.50 -7.85
C THR A 266 3.47 21.82 -8.58
N THR A 267 3.65 21.86 -9.91
CA THR A 267 3.40 23.05 -10.74
C THR A 267 1.94 23.21 -11.13
N LEU A 268 1.08 22.24 -10.81
CA LEU A 268 -0.34 22.32 -11.09
C LEU A 268 -1.01 23.43 -10.28
N THR A 269 -1.72 24.28 -10.99
CA THR A 269 -2.50 25.40 -10.44
C THR A 269 -3.98 25.20 -10.74
N ALA A 270 -4.87 25.91 -10.05
CA ALA A 270 -6.31 25.78 -10.24
C ALA A 270 -6.79 26.05 -11.69
N THR A 271 -6.00 26.78 -12.48
CA THR A 271 -6.29 27.11 -13.89
C THR A 271 -5.65 26.13 -14.89
N SER A 272 -4.88 25.16 -14.43
CA SER A 272 -4.19 24.20 -15.30
C SER A 272 -5.16 23.33 -16.09
N SER A 273 -4.78 23.01 -17.33
CA SER A 273 -5.61 22.16 -18.19
C SER A 273 -5.68 20.72 -17.65
N LYS A 274 -6.81 20.05 -17.89
CA LYS A 274 -6.99 18.63 -17.52
C LYS A 274 -5.96 17.73 -18.21
N ALA A 275 -5.63 18.03 -19.47
CA ALA A 275 -4.65 17.28 -20.24
C ALA A 275 -3.24 17.35 -19.63
N THR A 276 -2.83 18.54 -19.16
CA THR A 276 -1.55 18.72 -18.46
C THR A 276 -1.48 17.88 -17.19
N SER A 277 -2.55 17.90 -16.39
CA SER A 277 -2.63 17.11 -15.16
C SER A 277 -2.60 15.59 -15.41
N ILE A 278 -3.26 15.11 -16.46
CA ILE A 278 -3.22 13.69 -16.86
C ILE A 278 -1.83 13.31 -17.40
N GLY A 279 -1.18 14.17 -18.19
CA GLY A 279 0.17 13.93 -18.71
C GLY A 279 1.21 13.75 -17.59
N PHE A 280 1.15 14.57 -16.54
CA PHE A 280 2.04 14.46 -15.38
C PHE A 280 1.76 13.20 -14.55
N GLN A 281 0.49 12.79 -14.45
CA GLN A 281 0.12 11.52 -13.82
C GLN A 281 0.65 10.30 -14.58
N ILE A 282 0.59 10.32 -15.90
CA ILE A 282 1.13 9.24 -16.74
C ILE A 282 2.63 9.11 -16.48
N LEU A 283 3.37 10.22 -16.49
CA LEU A 283 4.81 10.22 -16.21
C LEU A 283 5.12 9.61 -14.83
N THR A 284 4.35 10.05 -13.82
CA THR A 284 4.49 9.56 -12.44
C THR A 284 4.14 8.07 -12.33
N GLY A 285 3.05 7.63 -12.95
CA GLY A 285 2.59 6.24 -12.91
C GLY A 285 3.53 5.27 -13.62
N VAL A 286 4.16 5.68 -14.74
CA VAL A 286 5.24 4.91 -15.38
C VAL A 286 6.42 4.76 -14.41
N GLY A 287 6.82 5.84 -13.72
CA GLY A 287 7.88 5.77 -12.71
C GLY A 287 7.55 4.80 -11.57
N ILE A 288 6.35 4.92 -11.00
CA ILE A 288 5.85 4.04 -9.94
C ILE A 288 5.86 2.58 -10.40
N GLY A 289 5.28 2.28 -11.56
CA GLY A 289 5.19 0.90 -12.07
C GLY A 289 6.55 0.27 -12.29
N ALA A 290 7.51 1.02 -12.86
CA ALA A 290 8.87 0.54 -13.08
C ALA A 290 9.57 0.20 -11.75
N VAL A 291 9.48 1.08 -10.75
CA VAL A 291 10.08 0.81 -9.42
C VAL A 291 9.37 -0.35 -8.72
N TYR A 292 8.04 -0.44 -8.82
CA TYR A 292 7.22 -1.41 -8.08
C TYR A 292 7.59 -2.88 -8.34
N SER A 293 7.83 -3.27 -9.60
CA SER A 293 8.31 -4.63 -9.93
C SER A 293 9.82 -4.79 -9.68
N SER A 294 10.59 -3.72 -9.89
CA SER A 294 12.05 -3.80 -9.84
C SER A 294 12.62 -3.90 -8.42
N THR A 295 11.98 -3.31 -7.41
CA THR A 295 12.42 -3.35 -6.00
C THR A 295 12.32 -4.73 -5.36
N TYR A 296 11.59 -5.65 -5.99
CA TYR A 296 11.44 -7.03 -5.55
C TYR A 296 12.74 -7.84 -5.69
N PHE A 297 13.51 -7.58 -6.75
CA PHE A 297 14.75 -8.30 -7.08
C PHE A 297 15.90 -8.09 -6.09
N PRO A 298 16.28 -6.85 -5.70
CA PRO A 298 17.41 -6.62 -4.80
C PRO A 298 17.22 -7.25 -3.41
N VAL A 299 15.97 -7.43 -2.96
CA VAL A 299 15.67 -8.10 -1.70
C VAL A 299 15.95 -9.60 -1.76
N LEU A 300 15.65 -10.25 -2.90
CA LEU A 300 15.68 -11.70 -3.04
C LEU A 300 16.98 -12.25 -3.64
N VAL A 301 17.72 -11.45 -4.41
CA VAL A 301 18.91 -11.90 -5.15
C VAL A 301 20.02 -12.41 -4.23
N SER A 302 20.10 -11.88 -3.02
CA SER A 302 21.22 -12.12 -2.11
C SER A 302 20.94 -13.22 -1.08
N LEU A 303 19.76 -13.87 -1.16
CA LEU A 303 19.26 -14.73 -0.11
C LEU A 303 19.17 -16.20 -0.53
N PRO A 304 19.49 -17.13 0.39
CA PRO A 304 19.09 -18.53 0.26
C PRO A 304 17.56 -18.65 0.16
N VAL A 305 17.08 -19.67 -0.53
CA VAL A 305 15.65 -19.86 -0.81
C VAL A 305 14.84 -19.98 0.49
N GLU A 306 15.46 -20.53 1.53
CA GLU A 306 14.88 -20.72 2.87
C GLU A 306 14.54 -19.39 3.57
N GLN A 307 15.23 -18.29 3.20
CA GLN A 307 15.03 -16.97 3.80
C GLN A 307 14.12 -16.05 2.96
N ASN A 308 13.58 -16.53 1.83
CA ASN A 308 12.70 -15.72 0.97
C ASN A 308 11.41 -15.33 1.70
N ALA A 309 10.79 -16.26 2.44
CA ALA A 309 9.54 -16.00 3.14
C ALA A 309 9.64 -14.86 4.17
N PRO A 310 10.59 -14.85 5.14
CA PRO A 310 10.74 -13.74 6.08
C PRO A 310 11.15 -12.43 5.40
N ALA A 311 12.00 -12.48 4.35
CA ALA A 311 12.37 -11.29 3.59
C ALA A 311 11.18 -10.62 2.89
N LEU A 312 10.28 -11.42 2.32
CA LEU A 312 9.07 -10.93 1.67
C LEU A 312 8.02 -10.44 2.66
N ALA A 313 7.92 -11.08 3.83
CA ALA A 313 7.09 -10.58 4.92
C ALA A 313 7.56 -9.19 5.35
N LEU A 314 8.86 -8.98 5.55
CA LEU A 314 9.42 -7.67 5.87
C LEU A 314 9.20 -6.64 4.74
N TYR A 315 9.35 -7.08 3.48
CA TYR A 315 9.11 -6.23 2.31
C TYR A 315 7.68 -5.68 2.27
N VAL A 316 6.69 -6.55 2.48
CA VAL A 316 5.27 -6.18 2.51
C VAL A 316 4.93 -5.37 3.77
N PHE A 317 5.53 -5.70 4.92
CA PHE A 317 5.40 -4.92 6.15
C PHE A 317 5.88 -3.47 5.95
N LEU A 318 7.11 -3.26 5.48
CA LEU A 318 7.67 -1.92 5.27
C LEU A 318 6.86 -1.10 4.26
N ARG A 319 6.41 -1.73 3.18
CA ARG A 319 5.51 -1.11 2.21
C ARG A 319 4.22 -0.62 2.87
N SER A 320 3.59 -1.48 3.67
CA SER A 320 2.30 -1.16 4.32
C SER A 320 2.48 -0.08 5.40
N PHE A 321 3.52 -0.20 6.22
CA PHE A 321 3.86 0.78 7.24
C PHE A 321 4.14 2.16 6.65
N CYS A 322 4.97 2.25 5.60
CA CYS A 322 5.25 3.52 4.94
C CYS A 322 4.06 4.08 4.14
N THR A 323 3.16 3.23 3.65
CA THR A 323 1.88 3.67 3.05
C THR A 323 1.07 4.48 4.06
N ASP A 324 0.96 3.98 5.30
CA ASP A 324 0.22 4.67 6.36
C ASP A 324 0.87 6.01 6.74
N MET A 325 2.20 6.07 6.79
CA MET A 325 2.93 7.33 6.98
C MET A 325 2.65 8.33 5.84
N GLY A 326 2.55 7.84 4.60
CA GLY A 326 2.28 8.66 3.41
C GLY A 326 0.89 9.30 3.37
N ARG A 327 -0.11 8.75 4.06
CA ARG A 327 -1.47 9.35 4.13
C ARG A 327 -1.48 10.71 4.84
N ARG A 328 -0.51 10.96 5.71
CA ARG A 328 -0.55 12.10 6.65
C ARG A 328 -0.02 13.42 6.08
N HIS A 329 1.02 13.38 5.24
CA HIS A 329 1.69 14.59 4.71
C HIS A 329 0.73 15.61 4.06
N TRP A 330 -0.47 15.19 3.68
CA TRP A 330 -1.47 16.00 2.98
C TRP A 330 -2.62 16.51 3.85
N ARG A 331 -2.81 16.00 5.07
CA ARG A 331 -3.90 16.46 5.97
C ARG A 331 -3.49 17.64 6.85
N ASP A 332 -2.20 17.85 7.06
CA ASP A 332 -1.69 18.84 8.01
C ASP A 332 -1.54 20.26 7.43
N ARG A 333 -1.96 20.52 6.17
CA ARG A 333 -2.01 21.89 5.68
C ARG A 333 -3.33 22.52 6.13
N PRO A 334 -3.33 23.55 7.00
CA PRO A 334 -4.52 24.35 7.17
C PRO A 334 -4.93 24.84 5.79
N ALA A 335 -6.21 24.74 5.46
CA ALA A 335 -6.76 25.51 4.38
C ALA A 335 -6.46 26.97 4.73
N GLU A 336 -5.38 27.54 4.19
CA GLU A 336 -5.30 28.99 4.08
C GLU A 336 -6.62 29.41 3.44
N PRO A 337 -7.35 30.39 3.99
CA PRO A 337 -8.61 30.81 3.43
C PRO A 337 -8.33 31.17 1.98
N ALA A 338 -8.78 30.31 1.08
CA ALA A 338 -8.75 30.59 -0.34
C ALA A 338 -9.38 31.97 -0.46
N LEU A 339 -8.63 32.92 -0.99
CA LEU A 339 -9.13 34.20 -1.46
C LEU A 339 -10.16 33.89 -2.55
N LEU A 340 -11.35 33.48 -2.13
CA LEU A 340 -12.52 33.38 -2.98
C LEU A 340 -12.74 34.80 -3.48
N PRO A 341 -12.68 35.05 -4.81
CA PRO A 341 -13.11 36.34 -5.32
C PRO A 341 -14.54 36.57 -4.84
N PRO A 342 -14.91 37.80 -4.42
CA PRO A 342 -16.24 38.08 -3.92
C PRO A 342 -17.29 37.65 -4.94
N PRO A 343 -18.46 37.15 -4.50
CA PRO A 343 -19.51 36.73 -5.40
C PRO A 343 -19.86 37.88 -6.35
N ARG A 344 -19.77 37.62 -7.66
CA ARG A 344 -20.22 38.57 -8.67
C ARG A 344 -21.69 38.84 -8.42
N GLU A 345 -22.01 40.08 -8.02
CA GLU A 345 -23.38 40.57 -7.97
C GLU A 345 -24.01 40.38 -9.35
N ILE A 346 -25.04 39.55 -9.41
CA ILE A 346 -25.90 39.44 -10.59
C ILE A 346 -26.70 40.75 -10.64
N PRO A 347 -26.61 41.55 -11.72
CA PRO A 347 -27.40 42.78 -11.82
C PRO A 347 -28.88 42.45 -11.73
N ARG A 348 -29.55 42.97 -10.70
CA ARG A 348 -31.01 42.99 -10.60
C ARG A 348 -31.55 44.02 -11.58
N SER A 349 -31.56 43.68 -12.87
CA SER A 349 -32.31 44.42 -13.89
C SER A 349 -32.75 43.46 -15.00
N ALA A 350 -33.65 42.55 -14.65
CA ALA A 350 -34.56 41.86 -15.57
C ALA A 350 -35.69 41.26 -14.72
N ALA A 351 -36.59 42.14 -14.26
CA ALA A 351 -37.93 41.81 -13.82
C ALA A 351 -38.88 42.69 -14.64
#